data_AF-A0A3N5M353-F1
#
_entry.id   AF-A0A3N5M353-F1
#
_cell.length_a   1.000
_cell.length_b   1.000
_cell.length_c   1.000
_cell.angle_alpha   90.00
_cell.angle_beta   90.00
_cell.angle_gamma   90.00
#
_symmetry.space_group_name_H-M   'P 1'
#
loop_
_entity.id
_entity.type
_entity.pdbx_description
1 polymer ?
#
loop_
_entity_poly.entity_id
_entity_poly.type
_entity_poly.pdbx_seq_one_letter_code
_entity_poly.pdbx_strand_id
1 'polypeptide(L)'
;MPGLIGGRSESEMNMTSIREAIRRMFAQIEPLPAGTYHYMSPPSDPNNYRLHLRLEPDGAGLLIVNASTILHLNRTAAEYAFYLVQNLPEQQAINNIVKRYRVSRAQAFQDYRDFHDRIETLISTPDLDPVTFLDFDRQTPFSGAVSAPYRLDCALTYRLPDVETPSAAPLDRVTRELSTEEWKAVIDKAWTAGIPHVVFTGGEPTLRPDLAELIAHAESNDQVTGLISDGLALAEKDALDRLLQTGLDHMMIVLRSEDERSWKALQNALDADLFVAVHLTITPESRDFIAGLLDRLSGMGVKAISLSASDPSLAAVVDEAREKAANLHFELVWNLPVPYSAVNPVSLELEDQEQPDGAGRAWLYVEPDGDTLPAQGVNVVLGNMLTDPWDKIWKTG
;
A
#
# COMPACT_ATOMS: atom_id res chain seq x y z
N MET A 1 67.05 35.92 -36.25
CA MET A 1 66.64 34.61 -35.73
C MET A 1 65.17 34.70 -35.31
N PRO A 2 64.24 34.14 -36.10
CA PRO A 2 62.81 34.12 -35.82
C PRO A 2 62.39 32.86 -35.04
N GLY A 3 61.19 32.87 -34.42
CA GLY A 3 60.50 31.69 -33.90
C GLY A 3 59.85 31.97 -32.53
N LEU A 4 58.64 31.56 -32.20
CA LEU A 4 57.60 30.80 -32.88
C LEU A 4 56.28 31.24 -32.24
N ILE A 5 55.34 31.76 -33.04
CA ILE A 5 53.94 31.93 -32.62
C ILE A 5 53.35 30.52 -32.63
N GLY A 6 53.17 29.95 -31.44
CA GLY A 6 52.47 28.68 -31.25
C GLY A 6 50.99 28.87 -31.56
N GLY A 7 50.61 28.71 -32.82
CA GLY A 7 49.22 28.52 -33.21
C GLY A 7 48.71 27.25 -32.53
N ARG A 8 47.78 27.40 -31.57
CA ARG A 8 46.90 26.29 -31.20
C ARG A 8 46.20 25.87 -32.49
N SER A 9 46.41 24.64 -32.90
CA SER A 9 45.83 24.13 -34.14
C SER A 9 44.31 24.21 -34.04
N GLU A 10 43.66 24.70 -35.10
CA GLU A 10 42.20 24.65 -35.24
C GLU A 10 41.65 23.22 -35.07
N SER A 11 42.49 22.20 -35.27
CA SER A 11 42.16 20.79 -35.06
C SER A 11 41.95 20.40 -33.58
N GLU A 12 42.68 20.99 -32.61
CA GLU A 12 42.49 20.69 -31.18
C GLU A 12 41.24 21.38 -30.62
N MET A 13 40.91 22.58 -31.12
CA MET A 13 39.69 23.31 -30.75
C MET A 13 38.44 22.62 -31.30
N ASN A 14 38.50 22.11 -32.55
CA ASN A 14 37.40 21.37 -33.18
C ASN A 14 37.18 19.98 -32.57
N MET A 15 38.24 19.26 -32.20
CA MET A 15 38.10 17.94 -31.57
C MET A 15 37.46 18.02 -30.17
N THR A 16 37.67 19.12 -29.45
CA THR A 16 37.05 19.36 -28.13
C THR A 16 35.55 19.66 -28.28
N SER A 17 35.19 20.50 -29.25
CA SER A 17 33.80 20.81 -29.65
C SER A 17 33.04 19.58 -30.14
N ILE A 18 33.66 18.73 -30.98
CA ILE A 18 33.06 17.50 -31.48
C ILE A 18 32.93 16.47 -30.36
N ARG A 19 33.92 16.33 -29.47
CA ARG A 19 33.81 15.46 -28.29
C ARG A 19 32.74 15.93 -27.31
N GLU A 20 32.57 17.23 -27.08
CA GLU A 20 31.48 17.80 -26.28
C GLU A 20 30.12 17.68 -26.98
N ALA A 21 30.04 17.82 -28.30
CA ALA A 21 28.84 17.61 -29.08
C ALA A 21 28.42 16.13 -29.09
N ILE A 22 29.38 15.21 -29.19
CA ILE A 22 29.18 13.77 -29.04
C ILE A 22 28.81 13.45 -27.58
N ARG A 23 29.48 14.04 -26.57
CA ARG A 23 29.08 13.92 -25.16
C ARG A 23 27.71 14.50 -24.87
N ARG A 24 27.26 15.52 -25.60
CA ARG A 24 25.89 16.06 -25.54
C ARG A 24 24.91 15.19 -26.32
N MET A 25 25.33 14.51 -27.37
CA MET A 25 24.53 13.51 -28.10
C MET A 25 24.35 12.22 -27.32
N PHE A 26 25.31 11.88 -26.46
CA PHE A 26 25.31 10.74 -25.54
C PHE A 26 25.31 11.17 -24.07
N ALA A 27 24.88 12.39 -23.77
CA ALA A 27 24.77 12.82 -22.38
C ALA A 27 23.69 11.93 -21.77
N GLN A 28 24.07 11.13 -20.78
CA GLN A 28 23.09 10.41 -19.98
C GLN A 28 22.07 11.44 -19.53
N ILE A 29 20.82 11.28 -19.97
CA ILE A 29 19.72 12.13 -19.57
C ILE A 29 19.72 12.10 -18.05
N GLU A 30 20.01 13.24 -17.43
CA GLU A 30 20.05 13.34 -15.97
C GLU A 30 18.65 13.00 -15.45
N PRO A 31 18.51 12.00 -14.57
CA PRO A 31 17.24 11.68 -13.94
C PRO A 31 16.56 12.92 -13.34
N LEU A 32 15.23 12.88 -13.27
CA LEU A 32 14.50 13.83 -12.44
C LEU A 32 14.96 13.68 -10.97
N PRO A 33 14.84 14.75 -10.15
CA PRO A 33 15.20 14.67 -8.73
C PRO A 33 14.46 13.52 -8.04
N ALA A 34 15.20 12.72 -7.27
CA ALA A 34 14.60 11.71 -6.42
C ALA A 34 13.68 12.37 -5.39
N GLY A 35 12.59 11.69 -5.07
CA GLY A 35 11.58 12.21 -4.15
C GLY A 35 10.23 11.52 -4.29
N THR A 36 9.32 11.87 -3.40
CA THR A 36 7.93 11.40 -3.40
C THR A 36 7.03 12.51 -3.91
N TYR A 37 6.12 12.15 -4.82
CA TYR A 37 5.13 13.03 -5.42
C TYR A 37 3.77 12.36 -5.31
N HIS A 38 2.72 13.14 -5.07
CA HIS A 38 1.36 12.62 -4.94
C HIS A 38 0.37 13.47 -5.73
N TYR A 39 -0.71 12.82 -6.13
CA TYR A 39 -1.85 13.46 -6.76
C TYR A 39 -3.12 12.82 -6.23
N MET A 40 -4.07 13.66 -5.81
CA MET A 40 -5.42 13.26 -5.49
C MET A 40 -6.36 13.84 -6.53
N SER A 41 -7.24 13.00 -7.07
CA SER A 41 -8.27 13.48 -7.98
C SER A 41 -9.20 14.47 -7.29
N PRO A 42 -9.74 15.49 -7.99
CA PRO A 42 -10.73 16.38 -7.41
C PRO A 42 -11.94 15.59 -6.88
N PRO A 43 -12.63 16.05 -5.82
CA PRO A 43 -13.82 15.37 -5.27
C PRO A 43 -14.98 15.18 -6.27
N SER A 44 -14.94 15.86 -7.42
CA SER A 44 -15.91 15.72 -8.51
C SER A 44 -15.58 14.57 -9.48
N ASP A 45 -14.39 13.98 -9.39
CA ASP A 45 -13.99 12.85 -10.22
C ASP A 45 -14.72 11.59 -9.73
N PRO A 46 -15.50 10.91 -10.59
CA PRO A 46 -16.27 9.73 -10.19
C PRO A 46 -15.40 8.55 -9.77
N ASN A 47 -14.11 8.52 -10.13
CA ASN A 47 -13.22 7.43 -9.78
C ASN A 47 -12.49 7.62 -8.45
N ASN A 48 -12.52 8.84 -7.88
CA ASN A 48 -11.87 9.22 -6.62
C ASN A 48 -10.55 8.47 -6.34
N TYR A 49 -9.48 8.83 -7.04
CA TYR A 49 -8.22 8.09 -7.04
C TYR A 49 -7.04 8.90 -6.51
N ARG A 50 -6.05 8.17 -5.97
CA ARG A 50 -4.76 8.70 -5.52
C ARG A 50 -3.61 8.04 -6.26
N LEU A 51 -2.64 8.86 -6.66
CA LEU A 51 -1.38 8.43 -7.26
C LEU A 51 -0.23 8.83 -6.35
N HIS A 52 0.63 7.88 -5.99
CA HIS A 52 1.86 8.15 -5.27
C HIS A 52 3.05 7.67 -6.09
N LEU A 53 3.84 8.61 -6.59
CA LEU A 53 5.06 8.35 -7.33
C LEU A 53 6.27 8.54 -6.42
N ARG A 54 7.11 7.51 -6.36
CA ARG A 54 8.46 7.62 -5.82
C ARG A 54 9.47 7.57 -6.94
N LEU A 55 10.32 8.58 -7.04
CA LEU A 55 11.45 8.62 -7.97
C LEU A 55 12.73 8.27 -7.22
N GLU A 56 13.47 7.31 -7.77
CA GLU A 56 14.74 6.86 -7.22
C GLU A 56 15.92 7.62 -7.85
N PRO A 57 17.10 7.70 -7.17
CA PRO A 57 18.25 8.45 -7.67
C PRO A 57 18.79 8.01 -9.04
N ASP A 58 18.53 6.77 -9.44
CA ASP A 58 18.92 6.23 -10.74
C ASP A 58 17.90 6.56 -11.86
N GLY A 59 16.82 7.25 -11.53
CA GLY A 59 15.72 7.65 -12.41
C GLY A 59 14.64 6.61 -12.63
N ALA A 60 14.74 5.42 -12.04
CA ALA A 60 13.60 4.51 -11.96
C ALA A 60 12.51 5.12 -11.07
N GLY A 61 11.29 4.62 -11.23
CA GLY A 61 10.15 5.07 -10.44
C GLY A 61 9.33 3.92 -9.90
N LEU A 62 8.56 4.22 -8.88
CA LEU A 62 7.51 3.37 -8.37
C LEU A 62 6.22 4.18 -8.32
N LEU A 63 5.19 3.77 -9.05
CA LEU A 63 3.87 4.39 -8.99
C LEU A 63 2.91 3.47 -8.25
N ILE A 64 2.30 4.00 -7.20
CA ILE A 64 1.27 3.33 -6.42
C ILE A 64 -0.06 4.01 -6.74
N VAL A 65 -1.03 3.23 -7.22
CA VAL A 65 -2.39 3.68 -7.56
C VAL A 65 -3.34 3.16 -6.48
N ASN A 66 -4.05 4.07 -5.81
CA ASN A 66 -5.01 3.77 -4.73
C ASN A 66 -4.46 2.88 -3.59
N ALA A 67 -3.13 2.88 -3.41
CA ALA A 67 -2.43 2.00 -2.47
C ALA A 67 -2.65 0.48 -2.64
N SER A 68 -3.27 0.05 -3.74
CA SER A 68 -3.54 -1.35 -4.06
C SER A 68 -2.67 -1.85 -5.21
N THR A 69 -2.42 -1.02 -6.22
CA THR A 69 -1.68 -1.40 -7.42
C THR A 69 -0.30 -0.76 -7.44
N ILE A 70 0.74 -1.58 -7.58
CA ILE A 70 2.14 -1.13 -7.54
C ILE A 70 2.80 -1.36 -8.89
N LEU A 71 3.32 -0.29 -9.49
CA LEU A 71 3.97 -0.30 -10.79
C LEU A 71 5.43 0.09 -10.65
N HIS A 72 6.32 -0.81 -11.06
CA HIS A 72 7.73 -0.51 -11.24
C HIS A 72 7.94 0.15 -12.61
N LEU A 73 8.45 1.37 -12.62
CA LEU A 73 8.60 2.20 -13.79
C LEU A 73 10.07 2.29 -14.20
N ASN A 74 10.32 2.06 -15.48
CA ASN A 74 11.60 2.47 -16.07
C ASN A 74 11.70 4.01 -16.13
N ARG A 75 12.88 4.52 -16.49
CA ARG A 75 13.16 5.97 -16.49
C ARG A 75 12.15 6.81 -17.26
N THR A 76 11.77 6.39 -18.46
CA THR A 76 10.87 7.18 -19.31
C THR A 76 9.44 7.13 -18.77
N ALA A 77 8.98 5.97 -18.31
CA ALA A 77 7.68 5.82 -17.68
C ALA A 77 7.58 6.60 -16.36
N ALA A 78 8.67 6.66 -15.59
CA ALA A 78 8.77 7.45 -14.37
C ALA A 78 8.64 8.96 -14.64
N GLU A 79 9.23 9.48 -15.74
CA GLU A 79 9.02 10.88 -16.15
C GLU A 79 7.59 11.15 -16.62
N TYR A 80 6.94 10.23 -17.34
CA TYR A 80 5.53 10.35 -17.69
C TYR A 80 4.62 10.37 -16.45
N ALA A 81 4.85 9.44 -15.51
CA ALA A 81 4.16 9.41 -14.23
C ALA A 81 4.36 10.71 -13.45
N PHE A 82 5.58 11.27 -13.46
CA PHE A 82 5.86 12.55 -12.82
C PHE A 82 5.04 13.67 -13.43
N TYR A 83 4.93 13.76 -14.76
CA TYR A 83 4.09 14.78 -15.38
C TYR A 83 2.59 14.58 -15.12
N LEU A 84 2.14 13.33 -15.05
CA LEU A 84 0.77 13.00 -14.69
C LEU A 84 0.45 13.43 -13.25
N VAL A 85 1.29 13.07 -12.29
CA VAL A 85 1.13 13.43 -10.87
C VAL A 85 1.20 14.94 -10.65
N GLN A 86 2.04 15.64 -11.42
CA GLN A 86 2.11 17.11 -11.39
C GLN A 86 0.94 17.79 -12.13
N ASN A 87 -0.01 17.01 -12.67
CA ASN A 87 -1.15 17.47 -13.46
C ASN A 87 -0.74 18.41 -14.59
N LEU A 88 0.38 18.08 -15.26
CA LEU A 88 0.92 18.89 -16.33
C LEU A 88 0.12 18.69 -17.62
N PRO A 89 -0.21 19.74 -18.40
CA PRO A 89 -0.92 19.55 -19.66
C PRO A 89 -0.15 18.61 -20.60
N GLU A 90 -0.85 17.67 -21.23
CA GLU A 90 -0.30 16.67 -22.16
C GLU A 90 0.68 17.30 -23.18
N GLN A 91 0.27 18.43 -23.76
CA GLN A 91 1.03 19.15 -24.78
C GLN A 91 2.34 19.78 -24.25
N GLN A 92 2.50 19.92 -22.92
CA GLN A 92 3.75 20.30 -22.24
C GLN A 92 4.58 19.07 -21.85
N ALA A 93 3.95 18.02 -21.33
CA ALA A 93 4.62 16.75 -21.01
C ALA A 93 5.37 16.19 -22.23
N ILE A 94 4.70 16.15 -23.39
CA ILE A 94 5.28 15.72 -24.67
C ILE A 94 6.45 16.62 -25.08
N ASN A 95 6.34 17.93 -24.91
CA ASN A 95 7.44 18.86 -25.23
C ASN A 95 8.68 18.59 -24.38
N ASN A 96 8.50 18.31 -23.09
CA ASN A 96 9.60 18.00 -22.19
C ASN A 96 10.31 16.71 -22.61
N ILE A 97 9.55 15.66 -22.95
CA ILE A 97 10.11 14.37 -23.39
C ILE A 97 10.83 14.49 -24.73
N VAL A 98 10.23 15.15 -25.71
CA VAL A 98 10.87 15.41 -27.02
C VAL A 98 12.21 16.14 -26.83
N LYS A 99 12.25 17.12 -25.93
CA LYS A 99 13.48 17.90 -25.65
C LYS A 99 14.54 17.07 -24.94
N ARG A 100 14.16 16.24 -23.96
CA ARG A 100 15.09 15.45 -23.12
C ARG A 100 15.61 14.22 -23.84
N TYR A 101 14.72 13.45 -24.47
CA TYR A 101 15.03 12.16 -25.10
C TYR A 101 15.31 12.23 -26.60
N ARG A 102 15.11 13.41 -27.23
CA ARG A 102 15.34 13.65 -28.67
C ARG A 102 14.59 12.69 -29.59
N VAL A 103 13.39 12.28 -29.17
CA VAL A 103 12.45 11.46 -29.96
C VAL A 103 11.55 12.34 -30.82
N SER A 104 10.89 11.74 -31.81
CA SER A 104 9.91 12.47 -32.63
C SER A 104 8.68 12.87 -31.79
N ARG A 105 7.99 13.96 -32.19
CA ARG A 105 6.75 14.39 -31.51
C ARG A 105 5.68 13.32 -31.55
N ALA A 106 5.55 12.62 -32.68
CA ALA A 106 4.58 11.55 -32.85
C ALA A 106 4.86 10.38 -31.91
N GLN A 107 6.13 9.99 -31.75
CA GLN A 107 6.51 8.92 -30.82
C GLN A 107 6.20 9.31 -29.36
N ALA A 108 6.66 10.47 -28.92
CA ALA A 108 6.41 10.92 -27.54
C ALA A 108 4.92 11.08 -27.22
N PHE A 109 4.11 11.51 -28.20
CA PHE A 109 2.66 11.58 -28.05
C PHE A 109 2.04 10.19 -27.87
N GLN A 110 2.42 9.23 -28.73
CA GLN A 110 1.89 7.87 -28.67
C GLN A 110 2.30 7.19 -27.36
N ASP A 111 3.57 7.27 -26.99
CA ASP A 111 4.08 6.69 -25.74
C ASP A 111 3.38 7.27 -24.50
N TYR A 112 3.15 8.60 -24.48
CA TYR A 112 2.41 9.25 -23.39
C TYR A 112 0.97 8.76 -23.31
N ARG A 113 0.29 8.64 -24.46
CA ARG A 113 -1.10 8.19 -24.51
C ARG A 113 -1.22 6.73 -24.10
N ASP A 114 -0.36 5.87 -24.62
CA ASP A 114 -0.32 4.45 -24.24
C ASP A 114 -0.07 4.29 -22.74
N PHE A 115 0.82 5.11 -22.16
CA PHE A 115 1.04 5.13 -20.71
C PHE A 115 -0.18 5.63 -19.95
N HIS A 116 -0.75 6.76 -20.34
CA HIS A 116 -1.90 7.38 -19.67
C HIS A 116 -3.13 6.48 -19.70
N ASP A 117 -3.45 5.90 -20.86
CA ASP A 117 -4.61 5.03 -21.05
C ASP A 117 -4.49 3.77 -20.19
N ARG A 118 -3.27 3.24 -20.00
CA ARG A 118 -3.02 2.13 -19.05
C ARG A 118 -3.27 2.56 -17.61
N ILE A 119 -2.80 3.73 -17.18
CA ILE A 119 -3.05 4.23 -15.83
C ILE A 119 -4.55 4.50 -15.61
N GLU A 120 -5.25 5.11 -16.56
CA GLU A 120 -6.70 5.30 -16.51
C GLU A 120 -7.44 3.97 -16.42
N THR A 121 -7.00 2.94 -17.14
CA THR A 121 -7.57 1.59 -17.03
C THR A 121 -7.39 1.05 -15.62
N LEU A 122 -6.20 1.18 -15.02
CA LEU A 122 -5.95 0.73 -13.64
C LEU A 122 -6.72 1.53 -12.58
N ILE A 123 -7.02 2.80 -12.85
CA ILE A 123 -7.85 3.64 -11.98
C ILE A 123 -9.33 3.23 -12.07
N SER A 124 -9.83 2.97 -13.28
CA SER A 124 -11.26 2.78 -13.56
C SER A 124 -11.72 1.32 -13.56
N THR A 125 -10.78 0.37 -13.55
CA THR A 125 -11.08 -1.05 -13.48
C THR A 125 -10.97 -1.50 -12.03
N PRO A 126 -12.08 -1.72 -11.32
CA PRO A 126 -12.02 -2.50 -10.09
C PRO A 126 -11.51 -3.89 -10.46
N ASP A 127 -10.49 -4.36 -9.76
CA ASP A 127 -10.05 -5.76 -9.77
C ASP A 127 -9.32 -6.23 -11.03
N LEU A 128 -8.18 -5.62 -11.32
CA LEU A 128 -7.08 -6.38 -11.90
C LEU A 128 -6.01 -6.52 -10.82
N ASP A 129 -5.86 -7.75 -10.33
CA ASP A 129 -4.76 -8.33 -9.54
C ASP A 129 -3.70 -7.30 -9.11
N PRO A 130 -3.38 -7.12 -7.81
CA PRO A 130 -2.44 -6.08 -7.32
C PRO A 130 -1.05 -6.12 -7.98
N VAL A 131 -0.76 -7.19 -8.73
CA VAL A 131 0.36 -7.32 -9.66
C VAL A 131 -0.10 -7.66 -11.09
N THR A 132 -0.84 -6.78 -11.75
CA THR A 132 -1.16 -6.94 -13.17
C THR A 132 0.03 -6.52 -14.03
N PHE A 133 0.77 -7.51 -14.52
CA PHE A 133 1.95 -7.35 -15.38
C PHE A 133 1.57 -6.91 -16.81
N LEU A 134 1.35 -5.61 -17.00
CA LEU A 134 1.23 -5.00 -18.33
C LEU A 134 2.60 -4.57 -18.86
N ASP A 135 3.44 -5.56 -19.20
CA ASP A 135 4.63 -5.46 -20.05
C ASP A 135 5.55 -4.24 -19.80
N PHE A 136 5.87 -3.99 -18.53
CA PHE A 136 7.07 -3.26 -18.12
C PHE A 136 7.95 -4.26 -17.33
N ASP A 137 9.24 -4.34 -17.67
CA ASP A 137 10.19 -5.42 -17.34
C ASP A 137 9.90 -6.25 -16.07
N ARG A 138 9.92 -7.57 -16.24
CA ARG A 138 9.75 -8.60 -15.20
C ARG A 138 10.64 -8.32 -13.98
N GLN A 139 10.08 -7.78 -12.91
CA GLN A 139 10.65 -7.90 -11.57
C GLN A 139 9.72 -8.74 -10.70
N THR A 140 10.30 -9.54 -9.82
CA THR A 140 9.54 -10.37 -8.87
C THR A 140 8.82 -9.43 -7.90
N PRO A 141 7.59 -9.73 -7.43
CA PRO A 141 6.94 -8.94 -6.40
C PRO A 141 7.92 -8.73 -5.23
N PHE A 142 8.07 -7.47 -4.77
CA PHE A 142 8.95 -7.12 -3.65
C PHE A 142 10.46 -7.38 -3.87
N SER A 143 10.90 -7.57 -5.12
CA SER A 143 12.31 -7.88 -5.44
C SER A 143 13.21 -6.69 -5.73
N GLY A 144 12.68 -5.46 -5.66
CA GLY A 144 13.44 -4.22 -5.85
C GLY A 144 13.95 -3.66 -4.52
N ALA A 145 15.13 -3.04 -4.52
CA ALA A 145 15.60 -2.24 -3.39
C ALA A 145 14.72 -0.98 -3.30
N VAL A 146 13.71 -1.00 -2.44
CA VAL A 146 12.84 0.15 -2.20
C VAL A 146 13.41 1.03 -1.09
N SER A 147 13.38 2.32 -1.32
CA SER A 147 13.82 3.34 -0.36
C SER A 147 12.98 3.39 0.92
N ALA A 148 11.75 2.86 0.89
CA ALA A 148 10.82 2.73 2.00
C ALA A 148 9.72 1.69 1.67
N PRO A 149 9.04 1.11 2.66
CA PRO A 149 7.90 0.23 2.42
C PRO A 149 6.72 1.01 1.80
N TYR A 150 5.71 0.27 1.35
CA TYR A 150 4.49 0.81 0.74
C TYR A 150 3.37 1.03 1.75
N ARG A 151 3.38 0.27 2.86
CA ARG A 151 2.32 0.29 3.87
C ARG A 151 2.86 0.24 5.29
N LEU A 152 2.17 0.89 6.21
CA LEU A 152 2.41 0.79 7.65
C LEU A 152 1.16 0.26 8.36
N ASP A 153 1.29 -0.88 9.02
CA ASP A 153 0.24 -1.48 9.82
C ASP A 153 0.36 -0.99 11.26
N CYS A 154 -0.58 -0.15 11.70
CA CYS A 154 -0.56 0.50 13.01
C CYS A 154 -1.49 -0.22 13.97
N ALA A 155 -0.93 -1.03 14.87
CA ALA A 155 -1.68 -1.65 15.95
C ALA A 155 -1.91 -0.64 17.07
N LEU A 156 -3.07 0.02 17.06
CA LEU A 156 -3.32 1.16 17.93
C LEU A 156 -3.50 0.79 19.40
N THR A 157 -3.92 -0.43 19.66
CA THR A 157 -4.20 -1.01 20.98
C THR A 157 -4.16 -2.53 20.84
N TYR A 158 -3.94 -3.26 21.93
CA TYR A 158 -4.12 -4.71 21.99
C TYR A 158 -5.35 -5.13 22.81
N ARG A 159 -6.21 -4.15 23.17
CA ARG A 159 -7.46 -4.41 23.89
C ARG A 159 -8.47 -5.10 22.99
N LEU A 160 -9.22 -6.04 23.56
CA LEU A 160 -10.35 -6.74 22.92
C LEU A 160 -11.64 -6.42 23.68
N PRO A 161 -12.83 -6.47 23.03
CA PRO A 161 -14.09 -6.18 23.70
C PRO A 161 -14.46 -7.23 24.76
N ASP A 162 -14.08 -8.49 24.53
CA ASP A 162 -14.36 -9.61 25.42
C ASP A 162 -13.10 -10.00 26.20
N VAL A 163 -13.13 -9.83 27.53
CA VAL A 163 -11.97 -10.03 28.44
C VAL A 163 -11.75 -11.51 28.80
N GLU A 164 -12.71 -12.38 28.50
CA GLU A 164 -12.71 -13.78 28.97
C GLU A 164 -11.91 -14.75 28.09
N THR A 165 -11.50 -14.34 26.90
CA THR A 165 -10.67 -15.13 26.01
C THR A 165 -9.20 -14.81 26.24
N PRO A 166 -8.30 -15.81 26.36
CA PRO A 166 -6.87 -15.57 26.44
C PRO A 166 -6.46 -14.66 25.28
N SER A 167 -5.90 -13.49 25.60
CA SER A 167 -5.52 -12.55 24.55
C SER A 167 -4.48 -13.22 23.66
N ALA A 168 -4.82 -13.41 22.39
CA ALA A 168 -3.84 -13.78 21.36
C ALA A 168 -2.80 -12.67 21.15
N ALA A 169 -3.06 -11.46 21.67
CA ALA A 169 -2.14 -10.34 21.60
C ALA A 169 -1.02 -10.45 22.64
N PRO A 170 0.21 -10.01 22.32
CA PRO A 170 1.35 -10.10 23.21
C PRO A 170 1.33 -8.99 24.29
N LEU A 171 0.34 -9.05 25.18
CA LEU A 171 0.09 -8.02 26.21
C LEU A 171 1.29 -7.76 27.12
N ASP A 172 2.12 -8.77 27.39
CA ASP A 172 3.28 -8.63 28.29
C ASP A 172 4.44 -7.84 27.66
N ARG A 173 4.44 -7.64 26.34
CA ARG A 173 5.51 -6.91 25.63
C ARG A 173 5.26 -5.41 25.59
N VAL A 174 4.00 -5.02 25.49
CA VAL A 174 3.60 -3.61 25.37
C VAL A 174 3.40 -3.02 26.75
N THR A 175 4.35 -2.19 27.16
CA THR A 175 4.33 -1.58 28.50
C THR A 175 3.43 -0.35 28.61
N ARG A 176 3.06 0.25 27.48
CA ARG A 176 2.16 1.40 27.38
C ARG A 176 1.56 1.51 25.98
N GLU A 177 0.42 2.17 25.84
CA GLU A 177 -0.09 2.58 24.53
C GLU A 177 0.35 4.01 24.20
N LEU A 178 0.64 4.29 22.93
CA LEU A 178 0.90 5.63 22.42
C LEU A 178 -0.36 6.49 22.55
N SER A 179 -0.14 7.74 22.96
CA SER A 179 -1.13 8.81 22.93
C SER A 179 -1.49 9.21 21.50
N THR A 180 -2.58 9.98 21.34
CA THR A 180 -3.03 10.49 20.05
C THR A 180 -1.93 11.27 19.32
N GLU A 181 -1.25 12.17 20.02
CA GLU A 181 -0.18 12.99 19.43
C GLU A 181 1.06 12.17 19.06
N GLU A 182 1.37 11.12 19.83
CA GLU A 182 2.46 10.19 19.47
C GLU A 182 2.11 9.38 18.22
N TRP A 183 0.86 8.93 18.08
CA TRP A 183 0.41 8.26 16.87
C TRP A 183 0.44 9.18 15.64
N LYS A 184 0.00 10.45 15.77
CA LYS A 184 0.13 11.44 14.69
C LYS A 184 1.58 11.63 14.28
N ALA A 185 2.52 11.71 15.24
CA ALA A 185 3.95 11.80 14.94
C ALA A 185 4.48 10.56 14.20
N VAL A 186 4.01 9.35 14.54
CA VAL A 186 4.32 8.11 13.81
C VAL A 186 3.80 8.18 12.37
N ILE A 187 2.56 8.62 12.18
CA ILE A 187 1.91 8.78 10.86
C ILE A 187 2.68 9.79 10.00
N ASP A 188 3.03 10.96 10.55
CA ASP A 188 3.79 12.01 9.85
C ASP A 188 5.19 11.54 9.45
N LYS A 189 5.84 10.76 10.33
CA LYS A 189 7.15 10.18 10.04
C LYS A 189 7.05 9.15 8.93
N ALA A 190 6.01 8.31 8.92
CA ALA A 190 5.74 7.35 7.85
C ALA A 190 5.54 8.06 6.50
N TRP A 191 4.74 9.13 6.50
CA TRP A 191 4.53 9.95 5.31
C TRP A 191 5.82 10.60 4.81
N THR A 192 6.61 11.19 5.72
CA THR A 192 7.91 11.80 5.40
C THR A 192 8.90 10.78 4.82
N ALA A 193 8.83 9.52 5.28
CA ALA A 193 9.60 8.41 4.72
C ALA A 193 9.11 7.95 3.34
N GLY A 194 7.96 8.45 2.87
CA GLY A 194 7.36 8.10 1.58
C GLY A 194 6.46 6.88 1.64
N ILE A 195 5.88 6.54 2.80
CA ILE A 195 4.90 5.47 2.96
C ILE A 195 3.49 6.02 2.70
N PRO A 196 2.84 5.68 1.58
CA PRO A 196 1.56 6.27 1.21
C PRO A 196 0.34 5.61 1.86
N HIS A 197 0.48 4.44 2.49
CA HIS A 197 -0.65 3.67 2.99
C HIS A 197 -0.50 3.37 4.48
N VAL A 198 -1.52 3.71 5.28
CA VAL A 198 -1.61 3.35 6.69
C VAL A 198 -2.84 2.50 6.93
N VAL A 199 -2.66 1.39 7.64
CA VAL A 199 -3.75 0.52 8.06
C VAL A 199 -3.85 0.52 9.58
N PHE A 200 -5.01 0.90 10.10
CA PHE A 200 -5.31 0.88 11.53
C PHE A 200 -5.83 -0.50 11.93
N THR A 201 -5.18 -1.13 12.90
CA THR A 201 -5.46 -2.51 13.36
C THR A 201 -5.09 -2.67 14.84
N GLY A 202 -4.84 -3.90 15.31
CA GLY A 202 -4.29 -4.25 16.61
C GLY A 202 -5.07 -5.37 17.27
N GLY A 203 -5.54 -5.14 18.50
CA GLY A 203 -6.76 -5.76 19.00
C GLY A 203 -7.94 -5.11 18.29
N GLU A 204 -8.87 -4.50 19.01
CA GLU A 204 -9.98 -3.80 18.38
C GLU A 204 -9.76 -2.27 18.34
N PRO A 205 -9.40 -1.70 17.17
CA PRO A 205 -9.10 -0.26 17.06
C PRO A 205 -10.31 0.63 17.37
N THR A 206 -11.56 0.15 17.18
CA THR A 206 -12.76 0.95 17.50
C THR A 206 -12.97 1.19 19.00
N LEU A 207 -12.20 0.52 19.87
CA LEU A 207 -12.16 0.80 21.31
C LEU A 207 -11.39 2.09 21.66
N ARG A 208 -10.73 2.71 20.67
CA ARG A 208 -10.05 3.99 20.83
C ARG A 208 -10.98 5.15 20.48
N PRO A 209 -11.20 6.11 21.39
CA PRO A 209 -12.05 7.27 21.11
C PRO A 209 -11.44 8.21 20.06
N ASP A 210 -10.13 8.16 19.86
CA ASP A 210 -9.35 8.99 18.93
C ASP A 210 -9.15 8.35 17.54
N LEU A 211 -9.74 7.17 17.25
CA LEU A 211 -9.57 6.49 15.95
C LEU A 211 -9.92 7.38 14.76
N ALA A 212 -11.07 8.05 14.81
CA ALA A 212 -11.52 8.96 13.74
C ALA A 212 -10.55 10.12 13.52
N GLU A 213 -9.96 10.65 14.60
CA GLU A 213 -8.97 11.73 14.54
C GLU A 213 -7.66 11.25 13.88
N LEU A 214 -7.23 10.02 14.16
CA LEU A 214 -6.03 9.44 13.56
C LEU A 214 -6.21 9.15 12.06
N ILE A 215 -7.37 8.63 11.65
CA ILE A 215 -7.68 8.42 10.23
C ILE A 215 -7.69 9.76 9.49
N ALA A 216 -8.38 10.77 10.03
CA ALA A 216 -8.42 12.11 9.44
C ALA A 216 -7.04 12.78 9.35
N HIS A 217 -6.15 12.50 10.31
CA HIS A 217 -4.77 12.99 10.27
C HIS A 217 -3.97 12.33 9.13
N ALA A 218 -4.08 11.01 8.97
CA ALA A 218 -3.44 10.30 7.86
C ALA A 218 -3.98 10.77 6.50
N GLU A 219 -5.30 10.97 6.38
CA GLU A 219 -5.92 11.53 5.18
C GLU A 219 -5.41 12.95 4.88
N SER A 220 -5.16 13.78 5.91
CA SER A 220 -4.60 15.12 5.70
C SER A 220 -3.16 15.13 5.18
N ASN A 221 -2.46 14.00 5.29
CA ASN A 221 -1.18 13.74 4.67
C ASN A 221 -1.32 13.15 3.25
N ASP A 222 -2.54 13.08 2.70
CA ASP A 222 -2.90 12.36 1.46
C ASP A 222 -2.61 10.85 1.51
N GLN A 223 -2.42 10.26 2.70
CA GLN A 223 -2.21 8.81 2.81
C GLN A 223 -3.51 8.07 2.53
N VAL A 224 -3.41 6.91 1.88
CA VAL A 224 -4.53 5.96 1.81
C VAL A 224 -4.69 5.32 3.17
N THR A 225 -5.92 5.27 3.66
CA THR A 225 -6.26 4.80 5.00
C THR A 225 -7.12 3.55 4.97
N GLY A 226 -6.70 2.55 5.73
CA GLY A 226 -7.39 1.29 5.91
C GLY A 226 -7.77 1.05 7.35
N LEU A 227 -8.88 0.33 7.59
CA LEU A 227 -9.27 -0.13 8.92
C LEU A 227 -9.48 -1.63 8.93
N ILE A 228 -8.91 -2.31 9.92
CA ILE A 228 -9.15 -3.74 10.16
C ILE A 228 -9.76 -3.90 11.54
N SER A 229 -10.97 -4.45 11.60
CA SER A 229 -11.81 -4.47 12.80
C SER A 229 -12.68 -5.73 12.84
N ASP A 230 -13.12 -6.13 14.02
CA ASP A 230 -14.19 -7.13 14.18
C ASP A 230 -15.58 -6.62 13.76
N GLY A 231 -15.68 -5.32 13.50
CA GLY A 231 -16.85 -4.63 12.96
C GLY A 231 -17.98 -4.45 13.96
N LEU A 232 -17.92 -4.98 15.19
CA LEU A 232 -19.07 -5.00 16.10
C LEU A 232 -19.58 -3.60 16.44
N ALA A 233 -18.68 -2.63 16.60
CA ALA A 233 -19.03 -1.23 16.83
C ALA A 233 -19.74 -0.59 15.61
N LEU A 234 -19.46 -1.06 14.40
CA LEU A 234 -19.98 -0.54 13.13
C LEU A 234 -21.41 -1.01 12.84
N ALA A 235 -21.93 -1.94 13.65
CA ALA A 235 -23.36 -2.26 13.66
C ALA A 235 -24.22 -1.05 14.07
N GLU A 236 -23.63 -0.09 14.79
CA GLU A 236 -24.22 1.21 15.13
C GLU A 236 -23.84 2.25 14.07
N LYS A 237 -24.86 2.77 13.37
CA LYS A 237 -24.64 3.67 12.22
C LYS A 237 -23.86 4.93 12.59
N ASP A 238 -24.13 5.53 13.74
CA ASP A 238 -23.40 6.71 14.22
C ASP A 238 -21.89 6.46 14.35
N ALA A 239 -21.46 5.22 14.66
CA ALA A 239 -20.05 4.88 14.74
C ALA A 239 -19.42 4.77 13.35
N LEU A 240 -20.12 4.13 12.41
CA LEU A 240 -19.70 4.04 11.01
C LEU A 240 -19.66 5.43 10.35
N ASP A 241 -20.71 6.24 10.51
CA ASP A 241 -20.82 7.58 9.94
C ASP A 241 -19.67 8.49 10.38
N ARG A 242 -19.23 8.38 11.64
CA ARG A 242 -18.05 9.10 12.13
C ARG A 242 -16.78 8.70 11.38
N LEU A 243 -16.60 7.44 11.03
CA LEU A 243 -15.44 6.97 10.28
C LEU A 243 -15.51 7.36 8.80
N LEU A 244 -16.70 7.27 8.19
CA LEU A 244 -16.91 7.67 6.79
C LEU A 244 -16.60 9.15 6.55
N GLN A 245 -16.66 10.00 7.59
CA GLN A 245 -16.32 11.42 7.52
C GLN A 245 -14.81 11.72 7.67
N THR A 246 -13.97 10.71 7.86
CA THR A 246 -12.53 10.89 8.17
C THR A 246 -11.60 10.70 6.97
N GLY A 247 -12.12 10.23 5.83
CA GLY A 247 -11.31 9.85 4.67
C GLY A 247 -10.89 8.38 4.66
N LEU A 248 -11.60 7.51 5.40
CA LEU A 248 -11.39 6.07 5.36
C LEU A 248 -11.61 5.53 3.94
N ASP A 249 -10.58 4.93 3.33
CA ASP A 249 -10.64 4.47 1.93
C ASP A 249 -11.09 3.01 1.80
N HIS A 250 -10.70 2.17 2.76
CA HIS A 250 -11.14 0.78 2.80
C HIS A 250 -11.23 0.21 4.21
N MET A 251 -11.95 -0.90 4.33
CA MET A 251 -11.95 -1.69 5.55
C MET A 251 -11.94 -3.19 5.28
N MET A 252 -11.38 -3.93 6.23
CA MET A 252 -11.53 -5.37 6.33
C MET A 252 -12.26 -5.72 7.64
N ILE A 253 -13.39 -6.41 7.51
CA ILE A 253 -14.16 -6.90 8.66
C ILE A 253 -13.78 -8.35 8.92
N VAL A 254 -13.29 -8.64 10.13
CA VAL A 254 -13.15 -10.02 10.62
C VAL A 254 -14.53 -10.50 11.04
N LEU A 255 -15.16 -11.28 10.17
CA LEU A 255 -16.54 -11.67 10.35
C LEU A 255 -16.67 -12.77 11.40
N ARG A 256 -17.47 -12.49 12.43
CA ARG A 256 -17.92 -13.49 13.40
C ARG A 256 -19.23 -14.09 12.90
N SER A 257 -19.16 -15.22 12.21
CA SER A 257 -20.29 -15.83 11.48
C SER A 257 -21.50 -16.16 12.35
N GLU A 258 -21.27 -16.34 13.65
CA GLU A 258 -22.24 -16.66 14.70
C GLU A 258 -22.86 -15.41 15.37
N ASP A 259 -22.33 -14.21 15.14
CA ASP A 259 -22.84 -12.95 15.71
C ASP A 259 -23.61 -12.13 14.66
N GLU A 260 -24.93 -12.02 14.84
CA GLU A 260 -25.80 -11.20 13.98
C GLU A 260 -25.39 -9.71 13.94
N ARG A 261 -24.70 -9.20 14.97
CA ARG A 261 -24.17 -7.83 14.93
C ARG A 261 -23.03 -7.70 13.91
N SER A 262 -22.20 -8.73 13.75
CA SER A 262 -21.13 -8.73 12.74
C SER A 262 -21.72 -8.72 11.32
N TRP A 263 -22.79 -9.48 11.08
CA TRP A 263 -23.53 -9.42 9.81
C TRP A 263 -24.19 -8.05 9.56
N LYS A 264 -24.78 -7.44 10.60
CA LYS A 264 -25.35 -6.09 10.50
C LYS A 264 -24.29 -5.04 10.20
N ALA A 265 -23.12 -5.14 10.84
CA ALA A 265 -21.99 -4.27 10.58
C ALA A 265 -21.50 -4.39 9.13
N LEU A 266 -21.35 -5.62 8.64
CA LEU A 266 -21.01 -5.89 7.23
C LEU A 266 -22.04 -5.27 6.28
N GLN A 267 -23.34 -5.46 6.54
CA GLN A 267 -24.36 -4.84 5.69
C GLN A 267 -24.29 -3.31 5.70
N ASN A 268 -24.13 -2.69 6.88
CA ASN A 268 -23.96 -1.24 6.98
C ASN A 268 -22.74 -0.74 6.19
N ALA A 269 -21.63 -1.48 6.25
CA ALA A 269 -20.40 -1.15 5.54
C ALA A 269 -20.53 -1.32 4.02
N LEU A 270 -21.22 -2.36 3.55
CA LEU A 270 -21.50 -2.57 2.12
C LEU A 270 -22.51 -1.55 1.56
N ASP A 271 -23.43 -1.08 2.39
CA ASP A 271 -24.36 0.00 2.03
C ASP A 271 -23.64 1.36 1.96
N ALA A 272 -22.46 1.48 2.57
CA ALA A 272 -21.59 2.64 2.44
C ALA A 272 -20.75 2.54 1.16
N ASP A 273 -20.44 3.67 0.54
CA ASP A 273 -19.57 3.75 -0.65
C ASP A 273 -18.10 3.58 -0.25
N LEU A 274 -17.77 2.42 0.31
CA LEU A 274 -16.48 2.05 0.88
C LEU A 274 -16.05 0.68 0.34
N PHE A 275 -14.77 0.51 0.03
CA PHE A 275 -14.26 -0.82 -0.29
C PHE A 275 -14.23 -1.68 0.98
N VAL A 276 -14.92 -2.83 0.94
CA VAL A 276 -15.02 -3.75 2.08
C VAL A 276 -14.51 -5.13 1.68
N ALA A 277 -13.49 -5.60 2.40
CA ALA A 277 -13.05 -6.98 2.41
C ALA A 277 -13.60 -7.72 3.64
N VAL A 278 -13.80 -9.03 3.52
CA VAL A 278 -14.22 -9.88 4.65
C VAL A 278 -13.17 -10.92 4.94
N HIS A 279 -12.63 -10.91 6.16
CA HIS A 279 -11.75 -11.98 6.62
C HIS A 279 -12.54 -13.06 7.35
N LEU A 280 -12.29 -14.33 7.00
CA LEU A 280 -12.81 -15.51 7.67
C LEU A 280 -11.67 -16.37 8.17
N THR A 281 -11.71 -16.68 9.47
CA THR A 281 -10.87 -17.72 10.05
C THR A 281 -11.67 -19.02 10.09
N ILE A 282 -11.19 -20.02 9.36
CA ILE A 282 -11.79 -21.35 9.34
C ILE A 282 -11.37 -22.07 10.63
N THR A 283 -12.36 -22.58 11.35
CA THR A 283 -12.20 -23.35 12.58
C THR A 283 -12.73 -24.77 12.36
N PRO A 284 -12.44 -25.73 13.26
CA PRO A 284 -13.04 -27.06 13.19
C PRO A 284 -14.57 -27.04 13.14
N GLU A 285 -15.20 -26.08 13.82
CA GLU A 285 -16.64 -25.90 13.85
C GLU A 285 -17.18 -25.34 12.53
N SER A 286 -16.47 -24.39 11.92
CA SER A 286 -16.90 -23.73 10.67
C SER A 286 -16.59 -24.51 9.40
N ARG A 287 -15.73 -25.53 9.48
CA ARG A 287 -15.35 -26.43 8.38
C ARG A 287 -16.54 -26.87 7.52
N ASP A 288 -17.60 -27.37 8.14
CA ASP A 288 -18.69 -28.02 7.40
C ASP A 288 -19.65 -27.00 6.73
N PHE A 289 -19.59 -25.73 7.13
CA PHE A 289 -20.48 -24.69 6.64
C PHE A 289 -19.78 -23.48 5.98
N ILE A 290 -18.45 -23.47 5.89
CA ILE A 290 -17.67 -22.40 5.24
C ILE A 290 -18.14 -22.15 3.80
N ALA A 291 -18.47 -23.22 3.07
CA ALA A 291 -18.99 -23.10 1.72
C ALA A 291 -20.31 -22.31 1.67
N GLY A 292 -21.20 -22.50 2.64
CA GLY A 292 -22.45 -21.75 2.74
C GLY A 292 -22.25 -20.30 3.19
N LEU A 293 -21.22 -20.03 4.01
CA LEU A 293 -20.82 -18.66 4.35
C LEU A 293 -20.36 -17.89 3.12
N LEU A 294 -19.53 -18.50 2.26
CA LEU A 294 -19.08 -17.89 1.02
C LEU A 294 -20.25 -17.57 0.08
N ASP A 295 -21.23 -18.48 -0.04
CA ASP A 295 -22.44 -18.22 -0.84
C ASP A 295 -23.24 -17.03 -0.28
N ARG A 296 -23.37 -16.93 1.06
CA ARG A 296 -24.07 -15.82 1.72
C ARG A 296 -23.35 -14.49 1.48
N LEU A 297 -22.02 -14.46 1.62
CA LEU A 297 -21.21 -13.26 1.38
C LEU A 297 -21.33 -12.78 -0.06
N SER A 298 -21.27 -13.71 -1.03
CA SER A 298 -21.44 -13.40 -2.45
C SER A 298 -22.84 -12.83 -2.70
N GLY A 299 -23.87 -13.43 -2.11
CA GLY A 299 -25.25 -12.95 -2.18
C GLY A 299 -25.48 -11.57 -1.55
N MET A 300 -24.65 -11.15 -0.59
CA MET A 300 -24.66 -9.80 -0.02
C MET A 300 -23.92 -8.77 -0.89
N GLY A 301 -23.18 -9.22 -1.92
CA GLY A 301 -22.40 -8.35 -2.79
C GLY A 301 -20.96 -8.09 -2.31
N VAL A 302 -20.45 -8.88 -1.37
CA VAL A 302 -19.03 -8.85 -1.02
C VAL A 302 -18.20 -9.23 -2.24
N LYS A 303 -17.11 -8.50 -2.49
CA LYS A 303 -16.22 -8.72 -3.64
C LYS A 303 -14.85 -9.25 -3.23
N ALA A 304 -14.36 -8.91 -2.05
CA ALA A 304 -13.03 -9.30 -1.60
C ALA A 304 -13.11 -10.10 -0.29
N ILE A 305 -12.35 -11.19 -0.20
CA ILE A 305 -12.25 -11.98 1.03
C ILE A 305 -10.80 -12.32 1.37
N SER A 306 -10.55 -12.56 2.65
CA SER A 306 -9.32 -13.12 3.17
C SER A 306 -9.66 -14.39 3.96
N LEU A 307 -8.83 -15.43 3.82
CA LEU A 307 -9.08 -16.74 4.43
C LEU A 307 -7.85 -17.21 5.21
N SER A 308 -8.05 -17.56 6.48
CA SER A 308 -7.06 -18.24 7.30
C SER A 308 -7.66 -19.45 8.01
N ALA A 309 -6.85 -20.15 8.79
CA ALA A 309 -7.27 -21.29 9.60
C ALA A 309 -6.77 -21.14 11.03
N SER A 310 -7.56 -21.60 11.99
CA SER A 310 -7.17 -21.65 13.40
C SER A 310 -6.25 -22.84 13.73
N ASP A 311 -6.07 -23.78 12.80
CA ASP A 311 -5.27 -24.99 13.01
C ASP A 311 -4.67 -25.51 11.68
N PRO A 312 -3.39 -25.94 11.66
CA PRO A 312 -2.72 -26.55 10.51
C PRO A 312 -3.50 -27.64 9.77
N SER A 313 -4.25 -28.47 10.51
CA SER A 313 -5.04 -29.57 9.95
C SER A 313 -6.19 -29.11 9.05
N LEU A 314 -6.52 -27.81 9.04
CA LEU A 314 -7.54 -27.21 8.20
C LEU A 314 -6.99 -26.70 6.85
N ALA A 315 -5.69 -26.86 6.55
CA ALA A 315 -5.09 -26.37 5.31
C ALA A 315 -5.86 -26.81 4.05
N ALA A 316 -6.25 -28.08 3.96
CA ALA A 316 -7.04 -28.59 2.83
C ALA A 316 -8.42 -27.91 2.71
N VAL A 317 -9.04 -27.56 3.84
CA VAL A 317 -10.33 -26.84 3.88
C VAL A 317 -10.16 -25.40 3.42
N VAL A 318 -9.03 -24.76 3.76
CA VAL A 318 -8.68 -23.42 3.26
C VAL A 318 -8.51 -23.46 1.75
N ASP A 319 -7.82 -24.46 1.21
CA ASP A 319 -7.65 -24.62 -0.23
C ASP A 319 -9.00 -24.82 -0.95
N GLU A 320 -9.86 -25.70 -0.44
CA GLU A 320 -11.23 -25.89 -0.95
C GLU A 320 -12.05 -24.59 -0.89
N ALA A 321 -11.93 -23.83 0.20
CA ALA A 321 -12.61 -22.54 0.36
C ALA A 321 -12.07 -21.49 -0.63
N ARG A 322 -10.76 -21.48 -0.91
CA ARG A 322 -10.14 -20.60 -1.92
C ARG A 322 -10.61 -20.94 -3.33
N GLU A 323 -10.67 -22.23 -3.68
CA GLU A 323 -11.22 -22.67 -4.97
C GLU A 323 -12.68 -22.24 -5.13
N LYS A 324 -13.50 -22.43 -4.08
CA LYS A 324 -14.89 -21.97 -4.10
C LYS A 324 -14.97 -20.45 -4.21
N ALA A 325 -14.12 -19.72 -3.50
CA ALA A 325 -14.11 -18.27 -3.55
C ALA A 325 -13.79 -17.74 -4.96
N ALA A 326 -12.82 -18.35 -5.64
CA ALA A 326 -12.52 -18.06 -7.03
C ALA A 326 -13.71 -18.35 -7.97
N ASN A 327 -14.45 -19.45 -7.74
CA ASN A 327 -15.66 -19.78 -8.50
C ASN A 327 -16.80 -18.78 -8.27
N LEU A 328 -16.84 -18.13 -7.10
CA LEU A 328 -17.77 -17.06 -6.76
C LEU A 328 -17.27 -15.67 -7.18
N HIS A 329 -16.12 -15.60 -7.86
CA HIS A 329 -15.46 -14.37 -8.32
C HIS A 329 -15.06 -13.41 -7.19
N PHE A 330 -14.74 -13.94 -6.01
CA PHE A 330 -14.11 -13.11 -4.99
C PHE A 330 -12.66 -12.80 -5.38
N GLU A 331 -12.25 -11.55 -5.16
CA GLU A 331 -10.85 -11.20 -5.01
C GLU A 331 -10.34 -11.78 -3.69
N LEU A 332 -9.13 -12.32 -3.69
CA LEU A 332 -8.51 -12.87 -2.51
C LEU A 332 -7.42 -11.94 -1.99
N VAL A 333 -7.56 -11.53 -0.72
CA VAL A 333 -6.68 -10.59 -0.02
C VAL A 333 -5.77 -11.37 0.95
N TRP A 334 -4.47 -11.29 0.70
CA TRP A 334 -3.46 -12.14 1.37
C TRP A 334 -2.46 -11.38 2.23
N ASN A 335 -2.37 -10.06 2.05
CA ASN A 335 -1.24 -9.28 2.53
C ASN A 335 -1.60 -8.34 3.69
N LEU A 336 -2.84 -8.32 4.19
CA LEU A 336 -3.25 -7.49 5.32
C LEU A 336 -3.13 -8.26 6.65
N PRO A 337 -2.66 -7.62 7.73
CA PRO A 337 -2.69 -8.23 9.06
C PRO A 337 -4.12 -8.41 9.53
N VAL A 338 -4.34 -9.29 10.47
CA VAL A 338 -5.66 -9.52 11.07
C VAL A 338 -5.65 -9.00 12.50
N PRO A 339 -6.76 -8.47 13.04
CA PRO A 339 -6.80 -8.09 14.45
C PRO A 339 -6.58 -9.31 15.31
N TYR A 340 -5.82 -9.15 16.40
CA TYR A 340 -5.80 -10.16 17.46
C TYR A 340 -7.23 -10.40 17.92
N SER A 341 -7.67 -11.65 17.93
CA SER A 341 -9.00 -11.98 18.42
C SER A 341 -9.06 -13.42 18.90
N ALA A 342 -10.13 -13.76 19.61
CA ALA A 342 -10.38 -15.14 20.04
C ALA A 342 -10.63 -16.10 18.86
N VAL A 343 -11.19 -15.56 17.76
CA VAL A 343 -11.53 -16.33 16.56
C VAL A 343 -10.37 -16.39 15.57
N ASN A 344 -9.38 -15.51 15.73
CA ASN A 344 -8.17 -15.49 14.92
C ASN A 344 -6.92 -15.21 15.77
N PRO A 345 -6.28 -16.25 16.33
CA PRO A 345 -5.02 -16.12 17.02
C PRO A 345 -3.87 -16.04 16.00
N VAL A 346 -3.37 -14.83 15.77
CA VAL A 346 -2.20 -14.50 14.93
C VAL A 346 -1.02 -15.47 15.08
N SER A 347 -0.75 -15.97 16.29
CA SER A 347 0.35 -16.92 16.52
C SER A 347 0.19 -18.23 15.74
N LEU A 348 -1.04 -18.72 15.56
CA LEU A 348 -1.32 -19.96 14.82
C LEU A 348 -1.26 -19.74 13.31
N GLU A 349 -1.58 -18.53 12.82
CA GLU A 349 -1.42 -18.19 11.40
C GLU A 349 0.06 -18.18 10.96
N LEU A 350 0.98 -17.89 11.89
CA LEU A 350 2.40 -17.72 11.61
C LEU A 350 3.26 -18.97 11.89
N GLU A 351 2.73 -19.97 12.62
CA GLU A 351 3.47 -21.19 12.93
C GLU A 351 3.77 -22.06 11.69
N ASP A 352 2.93 -21.97 10.65
CA ASP A 352 3.03 -22.76 9.43
C ASP A 352 3.29 -21.95 8.15
N GLN A 353 3.25 -20.62 8.21
CA GLN A 353 3.53 -19.78 7.05
C GLN A 353 4.96 -19.26 7.10
N GLU A 354 5.75 -19.55 6.05
CA GLU A 354 6.94 -18.76 5.77
C GLU A 354 6.56 -17.28 5.83
N GLN A 355 7.39 -16.47 6.50
CA GLN A 355 7.18 -15.03 6.63
C GLN A 355 6.72 -14.47 5.26
N PRO A 356 5.58 -13.77 5.18
CA PRO A 356 5.03 -13.36 3.89
C PRO A 356 6.09 -12.63 3.07
N ASP A 357 6.19 -12.91 1.77
CA ASP A 357 7.31 -12.47 0.91
C ASP A 357 7.60 -10.95 0.95
N GLY A 358 6.62 -10.14 1.39
CA GLY A 358 6.75 -8.68 1.58
C GLY A 358 6.92 -8.17 3.02
N ALA A 359 6.88 -9.00 4.06
CA ALA A 359 7.06 -8.56 5.45
C ALA A 359 8.46 -7.97 5.68
N GLY A 360 8.54 -6.75 6.21
CA GLY A 360 9.81 -6.02 6.36
C GLY A 360 10.46 -5.60 5.04
N ARG A 361 9.74 -5.72 3.92
CA ARG A 361 10.18 -5.33 2.56
C ARG A 361 9.20 -4.38 1.87
N ALA A 362 7.91 -4.63 2.04
CA ALA A 362 6.79 -3.90 1.44
C ALA A 362 5.86 -3.28 2.47
N TRP A 363 5.85 -3.81 3.70
CA TRP A 363 5.17 -3.20 4.83
C TRP A 363 5.96 -3.39 6.12
N LEU A 364 5.57 -2.62 7.13
CA LEU A 364 6.03 -2.72 8.52
C LEU A 364 4.83 -2.75 9.46
N TYR A 365 5.03 -3.30 10.64
CA TYR A 365 4.02 -3.35 11.70
C TYR A 365 4.49 -2.55 12.91
N VAL A 366 3.66 -1.64 13.41
CA VAL A 366 3.96 -0.81 14.59
C VAL A 366 3.06 -1.24 15.73
N GLU A 367 3.68 -1.70 16.81
CA GLU A 367 3.02 -2.09 18.06
C GLU A 367 2.48 -0.86 18.81
N PRO A 368 1.56 -1.04 19.77
CA PRO A 368 0.95 0.08 20.50
C PRO A 368 1.91 0.96 21.29
N ASP A 369 3.16 0.54 21.56
CA ASP A 369 4.20 1.36 22.22
C ASP A 369 5.20 2.00 21.23
N GLY A 370 4.97 1.81 19.92
CA GLY A 370 5.79 2.33 18.83
C GLY A 370 6.88 1.37 18.35
N ASP A 371 7.07 0.21 18.99
CA ASP A 371 8.02 -0.78 18.50
C ASP A 371 7.63 -1.27 17.11
N THR A 372 8.61 -1.39 16.24
CA THR A 372 8.40 -1.66 14.82
C THR A 372 8.95 -3.03 14.46
N LEU A 373 8.10 -3.86 13.88
CA LEU A 373 8.35 -5.23 13.49
C LEU A 373 8.26 -5.37 11.96
N PRO A 374 8.86 -6.43 11.37
CA PRO A 374 8.69 -6.74 9.95
C PRO A 374 7.23 -7.00 9.57
N ALA A 375 6.48 -7.67 10.44
CA ALA A 375 5.06 -7.96 10.30
C ALA A 375 4.46 -8.32 11.66
N GLN A 376 3.13 -8.39 11.71
CA GLN A 376 2.41 -8.87 12.87
C GLN A 376 2.92 -10.27 13.28
N GLY A 377 3.13 -10.47 14.59
CA GLY A 377 3.63 -11.72 15.19
C GLY A 377 5.07 -12.13 14.84
N VAL A 378 5.78 -11.39 13.97
CA VAL A 378 7.23 -11.53 13.79
C VAL A 378 7.94 -10.75 14.89
N ASN A 379 8.30 -11.44 15.97
CA ASN A 379 8.81 -10.88 17.22
C ASN A 379 10.24 -10.31 17.18
N VAL A 380 10.64 -9.67 16.08
CA VAL A 380 11.95 -9.03 15.87
C VAL A 380 11.77 -7.52 15.81
N VAL A 381 12.27 -6.80 16.81
CA VAL A 381 12.20 -5.33 16.85
C VAL A 381 13.27 -4.73 15.95
N LEU A 382 12.83 -3.98 14.93
CA LEU A 382 13.68 -3.24 13.99
C LEU A 382 14.08 -1.86 14.56
N GLY A 383 13.25 -1.30 15.41
CA GLY A 383 13.43 -0.02 16.10
C GLY A 383 12.09 0.48 16.62
N ASN A 384 12.03 1.74 17.06
CA ASN A 384 10.79 2.36 17.53
C ASN A 384 10.43 3.58 16.68
N MET A 385 9.23 3.58 16.08
CA MET A 385 8.80 4.63 15.15
C MET A 385 8.71 6.01 15.80
N LEU A 386 8.49 6.10 17.11
CA LEU A 386 8.44 7.37 17.81
C LEU A 386 9.83 7.91 18.15
N THR A 387 10.74 7.06 18.65
CA THR A 387 12.00 7.53 19.26
C THR A 387 13.23 7.38 18.38
N ASP A 388 13.25 6.42 17.46
CA ASP A 388 14.40 6.15 16.62
C ASP A 388 14.35 6.93 15.31
N PRO A 389 15.49 7.29 14.69
CA PRO A 389 15.48 7.85 13.35
C PRO A 389 15.10 6.77 12.30
N TRP A 390 14.60 7.20 11.14
CA TRP A 390 14.09 6.28 10.10
C TRP A 390 15.16 5.32 9.57
N ASP A 391 16.40 5.78 9.41
CA ASP A 391 17.55 4.99 8.93
C ASP A 391 17.97 3.86 9.88
N LYS A 392 17.57 3.93 11.16
CA LYS A 392 17.73 2.81 12.11
C LYS A 392 16.71 1.71 11.86
N ILE A 393 15.47 2.08 11.54
CA ILE A 393 14.33 1.17 11.35
C ILE A 393 14.40 0.53 9.95
N TRP A 394 14.67 1.34 8.92
CA TRP A 394 14.75 0.91 7.53
C TRP A 394 16.17 1.04 6.99
N LYS A 395 16.87 -0.08 6.93
CA LYS A 395 18.18 -0.15 6.27
C LYS A 395 17.95 -0.41 4.80
N THR A 396 18.14 0.61 3.96
CA THR A 396 18.16 0.45 2.51
C THR A 396 19.25 -0.56 2.14
N GLY A 397 18.85 -1.72 1.58
CA GLY A 397 19.74 -2.79 1.13
C GLY A 397 20.43 -2.46 -0.18
#